data_AF-A0A0A1H8D2-F1
#
_entry.id   AF-A0A0A1H8D2-F1
#
_cell.length_a   1.000
_cell.length_b   1.000
_cell.length_c   1.000
_cell.angle_alpha   90.00
_cell.angle_beta   90.00
_cell.angle_gamma   90.00
#
_symmetry.space_group_name_H-M   'P 1'
#
loop_
_entity.id
_entity.type
_entity.pdbx_description
1 polymer ?
#
loop_
_entity_poly.entity_id
_entity_poly.type
_entity_poly.pdbx_seq_one_letter_code
_entity_poly.pdbx_strand_id
1 'polypeptide(L)'
;LGHDIEASWLLSEAAKELATYKPGVYGELLNRVTDHTRQIAFAALQGLQPDGSLIYEVHTSGRIDSSRHWWVQAETVVGLYYLYVEHQVPHAMGLACSCWGYIKENLVDKLHGEWLWSPGNRTDDKAGFWKCPYHNG
;
A
#
# COMPACT_ATOMS: atom_id res chain seq x y z
N LEU A 1 1.20 3.61 -8.58
CA LEU A 1 0.84 4.06 -7.22
C LEU A 1 0.87 2.92 -6.21
N GLY A 2 0.14 1.81 -6.42
CA GLY A 2 0.22 0.65 -5.52
C GLY A 2 1.63 0.11 -5.31
N HIS A 3 2.39 -0.08 -6.39
CA HIS A 3 3.79 -0.49 -6.31
C HIS A 3 4.69 0.53 -5.61
N ASP A 4 4.38 1.83 -5.72
CA ASP A 4 5.19 2.87 -5.09
C ASP A 4 5.02 2.80 -3.57
N ILE A 5 3.78 2.72 -3.08
CA ILE A 5 3.53 2.57 -1.64
C ILE A 5 4.03 1.23 -1.10
N GLU A 6 3.94 0.15 -1.88
CA GLU A 6 4.51 -1.16 -1.54
C GLU A 6 6.05 -1.10 -1.42
N ALA A 7 6.71 -0.53 -2.42
CA ALA A 7 8.16 -0.35 -2.42
C ALA A 7 8.63 0.49 -1.23
N SER A 8 7.83 1.47 -0.79
CA SER A 8 8.18 2.31 0.35
C SER A 8 8.37 1.51 1.65
N TRP A 9 7.47 0.57 1.96
CA TRP A 9 7.58 -0.20 3.20
C TRP A 9 8.55 -1.38 3.06
N LEU A 10 8.60 -2.04 1.89
CA LEU A 10 9.57 -3.13 1.64
C LEU A 10 11.02 -2.67 1.73
N LEU A 11 11.35 -1.50 1.16
CA LEU A 11 12.69 -0.93 1.26
C LEU A 11 13.03 -0.58 2.71
N SER A 12 12.05 -0.08 3.49
CA SER A 12 12.24 0.21 4.91
C SER A 12 12.55 -1.07 5.69
N GLU A 13 11.77 -2.14 5.51
CA GLU A 13 12.02 -3.44 6.16
C GLU A 13 13.40 -4.00 5.79
N ALA A 14 13.74 -4.01 4.49
CA ALA A 14 15.03 -4.52 4.05
C ALA A 14 16.21 -3.76 4.67
N ALA A 15 16.12 -2.43 4.77
CA ALA A 15 17.16 -1.63 5.40
C ALA A 15 17.26 -1.88 6.92
N LYS A 16 16.14 -2.11 7.60
CA LYS A 16 16.10 -2.45 9.02
C LYS A 16 16.71 -3.81 9.32
N GLU A 17 16.42 -4.80 8.50
CA GLU A 17 17.03 -6.14 8.60
C GLU A 17 18.56 -6.06 8.44
N LEU A 18 19.04 -5.30 7.46
CA LEU A 18 20.48 -5.07 7.29
C LEU A 18 21.11 -4.35 8.48
N ALA A 19 20.49 -3.27 8.96
CA ALA A 19 20.96 -2.53 10.12
C ALA A 19 20.98 -3.40 11.39
N THR A 20 20.01 -4.29 11.57
CA THR A 20 19.97 -5.24 12.69
C THR A 20 21.10 -6.26 12.58
N TYR A 21 21.36 -6.77 11.37
CA TYR A 21 22.44 -7.73 11.12
C TYR A 21 23.83 -7.14 11.37
N LYS A 22 24.11 -5.90 10.92
CA LYS A 22 25.39 -5.20 11.17
C LYS A 22 25.18 -3.69 11.39
N PRO A 23 24.87 -3.27 12.63
CA PRO A 23 24.53 -1.87 12.94
C PRO A 23 25.62 -0.86 12.55
N GLY A 24 26.89 -1.18 12.86
CA GLY A 24 28.03 -0.31 12.55
C GLY A 24 28.42 -0.24 11.07
N VAL A 25 27.74 -0.99 10.19
CA VAL A 25 27.97 -0.99 8.74
C VAL A 25 26.81 -0.34 8.00
N TYR A 26 25.57 -0.63 8.41
CA TYR A 26 24.37 -0.23 7.66
C TYR A 26 23.55 0.87 8.33
N GLY A 27 23.96 1.41 9.49
CA GLY A 27 23.21 2.48 10.16
C GLY A 27 23.00 3.74 9.29
N GLU A 28 24.03 4.18 8.56
CA GLU A 28 23.89 5.32 7.64
C GLU A 28 22.99 5.01 6.43
N LEU A 29 23.04 3.76 5.94
CA LEU A 29 22.15 3.30 4.87
C LEU A 29 20.69 3.32 5.34
N LEU A 30 20.42 2.85 6.56
CA LEU A 30 19.08 2.88 7.16
C LEU A 30 18.51 4.31 7.20
N ASN A 31 19.30 5.28 7.67
CA ASN A 31 18.86 6.68 7.72
C ASN A 31 18.51 7.21 6.32
N ARG A 32 19.37 6.95 5.33
CA ARG A 32 19.11 7.36 3.94
C ARG A 32 17.86 6.70 3.39
N VAL A 33 17.69 5.39 3.56
CA VAL A 33 16.51 4.67 3.06
C VAL A 33 15.24 5.19 3.73
N THR A 34 15.26 5.41 5.04
CA THR A 34 14.13 5.96 5.82
C THR A 34 13.63 7.29 5.24
N ASP A 35 14.53 8.19 4.86
CA ASP A 35 14.12 9.46 4.26
C ASP A 35 13.49 9.29 2.87
N HIS A 36 14.01 8.35 2.07
CA HIS A 36 13.51 8.12 0.70
C HIS A 36 12.18 7.36 0.72
N THR A 37 12.01 6.37 1.59
CA THR A 37 10.77 5.60 1.70
C THR A 37 9.60 6.48 2.11
N ARG A 38 9.82 7.44 3.02
CA ARG A 38 8.84 8.47 3.35
C ARG A 38 8.38 9.27 2.12
N GLN A 39 9.32 9.68 1.28
CA GLN A 39 9.02 10.46 0.06
C GLN A 39 8.26 9.64 -0.97
N ILE A 40 8.65 8.38 -1.18
CA ILE A 40 7.96 7.46 -2.09
C ILE A 40 6.52 7.24 -1.63
N ALA A 41 6.30 7.00 -0.33
CA ALA A 41 4.97 6.83 0.23
C ALA A 41 4.09 8.07 0.00
N PHE A 42 4.60 9.28 0.27
CA PHE A 42 3.85 10.50 0.00
C PHE A 42 3.58 10.74 -1.50
N ALA A 43 4.50 10.37 -2.38
CA ALA A 43 4.28 10.45 -3.82
C ALA A 43 3.14 9.51 -4.25
N ALA A 44 3.11 8.28 -3.73
CA ALA A 44 2.02 7.34 -3.98
C ALA A 44 0.66 7.91 -3.53
N LEU A 45 0.62 8.50 -2.33
CA LEU A 45 -0.60 9.06 -1.72
C LEU A 45 -1.16 10.29 -2.45
N GLN A 46 -0.48 10.85 -3.46
CA GLN A 46 -1.07 11.87 -4.33
C GLN A 46 -2.30 11.35 -5.09
N GLY A 47 -2.41 10.03 -5.29
CA GLY A 47 -3.60 9.40 -5.86
C GLY A 47 -4.68 9.02 -4.86
N LEU A 48 -4.51 9.32 -3.56
CA LEU A 48 -5.47 8.97 -2.52
C LEU A 48 -6.76 9.79 -2.71
N GLN A 49 -7.89 9.11 -2.66
CA GLN A 49 -9.20 9.68 -2.89
C GLN A 49 -9.92 10.00 -1.56
N PRO A 50 -10.91 10.91 -1.57
CA PRO A 50 -11.65 11.27 -0.36
C PRO A 50 -12.40 10.11 0.33
N ASP A 51 -12.72 9.05 -0.41
CA ASP A 51 -13.35 7.83 0.12
C ASP A 51 -12.36 6.86 0.79
N GLY A 52 -11.07 7.21 0.81
CA GLY A 52 -9.99 6.40 1.36
C GLY A 52 -9.37 5.41 0.36
N SER A 53 -9.84 5.35 -0.88
CA SER A 53 -9.26 4.49 -1.91
C SER A 53 -8.04 5.11 -2.60
N LEU A 54 -7.13 4.28 -3.08
CA LEU A 54 -6.01 4.69 -3.93
C LEU A 54 -6.27 4.28 -5.38
N ILE A 55 -6.13 5.23 -6.31
CA ILE A 55 -6.21 4.95 -7.76
C ILE A 55 -5.03 4.08 -8.20
N TYR A 56 -5.20 3.38 -9.32
CA TYR A 56 -4.23 2.41 -9.79
C TYR A 56 -2.91 3.04 -10.27
N GLU A 57 -3.00 3.96 -11.22
CA GLU A 57 -1.82 4.51 -11.90
C GLU A 57 -2.03 5.94 -12.40
N VAL A 58 -0.96 6.73 -12.37
CA VAL A 58 -0.83 7.97 -13.12
C VAL A 58 0.32 7.78 -14.10
N HIS A 59 0.01 7.78 -15.39
CA HIS A 59 1.02 7.61 -16.43
C HIS A 59 1.87 8.87 -16.58
N THR A 60 3.08 8.72 -17.10
CA THR A 60 4.00 9.84 -17.40
C THR A 60 3.42 10.85 -18.39
N SER A 61 2.42 10.45 -19.20
CA SER A 61 1.67 11.34 -20.10
C SER A 61 0.60 12.19 -19.40
N GLY A 62 0.36 11.96 -18.11
CA GLY A 62 -0.73 12.58 -17.33
C GLY A 62 -2.06 11.82 -17.42
N ARG A 63 -2.16 10.72 -18.18
CA ARG A 63 -3.35 9.87 -18.18
C ARG A 63 -3.50 9.19 -16.82
N ILE A 64 -4.73 9.15 -16.31
CA ILE A 64 -5.07 8.54 -15.01
C ILE A 64 -5.84 7.25 -15.24
N ASP A 65 -5.40 6.16 -14.62
CA ASP A 65 -6.20 4.95 -14.40
C ASP A 65 -6.79 5.01 -12.99
N SER A 66 -8.09 5.28 -12.93
CA SER A 66 -8.83 5.41 -11.68
C SER A 66 -9.45 4.11 -11.18
N SER A 67 -9.04 2.95 -11.68
CA SER A 67 -9.49 1.66 -11.13
C SER A 67 -9.00 1.50 -9.68
N ARG A 68 -9.76 0.73 -8.88
CA ARG A 68 -9.43 0.42 -7.48
C ARG A 68 -9.18 -1.06 -7.34
N HIS A 69 -7.94 -1.47 -7.59
CA HIS A 69 -7.54 -2.87 -7.49
C HIS A 69 -7.28 -3.25 -6.04
N TRP A 70 -7.67 -4.47 -5.68
CA TRP A 70 -7.62 -5.00 -4.32
C TRP A 70 -6.25 -4.87 -3.66
N TRP A 71 -5.19 -5.31 -4.34
CA TRP A 71 -3.82 -5.31 -3.82
C TRP A 71 -3.34 -3.88 -3.57
N VAL A 72 -3.66 -2.93 -4.47
CA VAL A 72 -3.32 -1.51 -4.30
C VAL A 72 -3.92 -0.98 -2.99
N GLN A 73 -5.14 -1.37 -2.64
CA GLN A 73 -5.77 -0.92 -1.40
C GLN A 73 -5.11 -1.57 -0.17
N ALA A 74 -4.80 -2.87 -0.25
CA ALA A 74 -4.12 -3.57 0.83
C ALA A 74 -2.75 -2.95 1.13
N GLU A 75 -1.95 -2.72 0.09
CA GLU A 75 -0.63 -2.08 0.19
C GLU A 75 -0.71 -0.64 0.71
N THR A 76 -1.81 0.06 0.38
CA THR A 76 -2.05 1.41 0.91
C THR A 76 -2.24 1.40 2.43
N VAL A 77 -2.95 0.41 2.97
CA VAL A 77 -3.11 0.27 4.44
C VAL A 77 -1.75 0.05 5.11
N VAL A 78 -0.92 -0.84 4.56
CA VAL A 78 0.42 -1.15 5.10
C VAL A 78 1.33 0.07 5.03
N GLY A 79 1.44 0.73 3.87
CA GLY A 79 2.30 1.91 3.73
C GLY A 79 1.88 3.09 4.62
N LEU A 80 0.56 3.30 4.81
CA LEU A 80 0.05 4.30 5.76
C LEU A 80 0.37 3.95 7.21
N TYR A 81 0.32 2.67 7.57
CA TYR A 81 0.76 2.21 8.90
C TYR A 81 2.26 2.47 9.10
N TYR A 82 3.10 2.18 8.09
CA TYR A 82 4.53 2.49 8.11
C TYR A 82 4.81 4.00 8.27
N LEU A 83 4.08 4.85 7.56
CA LEU A 83 4.13 6.31 7.75
C LEU A 83 3.81 6.72 9.19
N TYR A 84 2.85 6.06 9.83
CA TYR A 84 2.50 6.33 11.22
C TYR A 84 3.61 5.90 12.19
N VAL A 85 4.03 4.64 12.13
CA VAL A 85 4.92 4.05 13.14
C VAL A 85 6.40 4.40 12.95
N GLU A 86 6.86 4.58 11.71
CA GLU A 86 8.28 4.76 11.40
C GLU A 86 8.64 6.22 11.11
N HIS A 87 7.72 6.94 10.46
CA HIS A 87 7.94 8.30 10.02
C HIS A 87 7.23 9.35 10.88
N GLN A 88 6.56 8.91 11.96
CA GLN A 88 5.86 9.75 12.93
C GLN A 88 4.85 10.70 12.26
N VAL A 89 4.11 10.21 11.26
CA VAL A 89 3.08 10.98 10.55
C VAL A 89 1.73 10.72 11.22
N PRO A 90 1.24 11.59 12.13
CA PRO A 90 0.17 11.20 13.06
C PRO A 90 -1.18 10.96 12.38
N HIS A 91 -1.45 11.65 11.27
CA HIS A 91 -2.71 11.50 10.52
C HIS A 91 -2.75 10.24 9.64
N ALA A 92 -1.60 9.59 9.39
CA ALA A 92 -1.54 8.45 8.48
C ALA A 92 -2.36 7.25 8.98
N MET A 93 -2.43 7.04 10.30
CA MET A 93 -3.28 5.99 10.88
C MET A 93 -4.76 6.21 10.58
N GLY A 94 -5.24 7.46 10.63
CA GLY A 94 -6.62 7.80 10.26
C GLY A 94 -6.92 7.47 8.80
N LEU A 95 -5.99 7.79 7.90
CA LEU A 95 -6.09 7.42 6.48
C LEU A 95 -6.06 5.90 6.28
N ALA A 96 -5.22 5.18 7.03
CA ALA A 96 -5.16 3.71 6.98
C ALA A 96 -6.52 3.09 7.37
N CYS A 97 -7.15 3.64 8.42
CA CYS A 97 -8.49 3.25 8.84
C CYS A 97 -9.55 3.56 7.77
N SER A 98 -9.46 4.71 7.09
CA SER A 98 -10.36 5.05 5.98
C SER A 98 -10.20 4.09 4.80
N CYS A 99 -8.97 3.77 4.38
CA CYS A 99 -8.70 2.80 3.33
C CYS A 99 -9.19 1.39 3.71
N TRP A 100 -9.01 0.99 4.96
CA TRP A 100 -9.58 -0.26 5.48
C TRP A 100 -11.11 -0.25 5.47
N GLY A 101 -11.73 0.89 5.77
CA GLY A 101 -13.17 1.10 5.61
C GLY A 101 -13.63 0.87 4.18
N TYR A 102 -12.93 1.47 3.21
CA TYR A 102 -13.19 1.31 1.78
C TYR A 102 -13.11 -0.16 1.34
N ILE A 103 -12.05 -0.87 1.74
CA ILE A 103 -11.85 -2.29 1.46
C ILE A 103 -13.03 -3.13 1.95
N LYS A 104 -13.39 -2.99 3.23
CA LYS A 104 -14.47 -3.78 3.83
C LYS A 104 -15.82 -3.56 3.17
N GLU A 105 -16.06 -2.35 2.68
CA GLU A 105 -17.33 -2.01 2.05
C GLU A 105 -17.39 -2.46 0.58
N ASN A 106 -16.29 -2.31 -0.15
CA ASN A 106 -16.31 -2.42 -1.61
C ASN A 106 -15.65 -3.69 -2.16
N LEU A 107 -14.71 -4.30 -1.42
CA LEU A 107 -13.86 -5.38 -1.92
C LEU A 107 -14.08 -6.70 -1.21
N VAL A 108 -14.39 -6.71 0.09
CA VAL A 108 -14.66 -7.96 0.82
C VAL A 108 -15.95 -8.60 0.33
N ASP A 109 -15.88 -9.82 -0.21
CA ASP A 109 -17.08 -10.58 -0.51
C ASP A 109 -17.60 -11.30 0.74
N LYS A 110 -18.55 -10.65 1.40
CA LYS A 110 -19.18 -11.12 2.64
C LYS A 110 -20.01 -12.40 2.46
N LEU A 111 -20.37 -12.78 1.22
CA LEU A 111 -21.20 -13.95 0.96
C LEU A 111 -20.36 -15.21 0.68
N HIS A 112 -19.30 -15.08 -0.11
CA HIS A 112 -18.51 -16.24 -0.56
C HIS A 112 -17.06 -16.23 -0.07
N GLY A 113 -16.69 -15.30 0.82
CA GLY A 113 -15.32 -15.11 1.29
C GLY A 113 -14.39 -14.51 0.24
N GLU A 114 -13.15 -14.22 0.63
CA GLU A 114 -12.14 -13.55 -0.20
C GLU A 114 -12.53 -12.12 -0.66
N TRP A 115 -11.59 -11.43 -1.31
CA TRP A 115 -11.80 -10.10 -1.87
C TRP A 115 -12.03 -10.18 -3.38
N LEU A 116 -12.86 -9.28 -3.89
CA LEU A 116 -13.05 -9.04 -5.32
C LEU A 116 -11.81 -8.35 -5.90
N TRP A 117 -11.59 -8.47 -7.21
CA TRP A 117 -10.51 -7.78 -7.93
C TRP A 117 -10.59 -6.26 -7.80
N SER A 118 -11.81 -5.74 -7.95
CA SER A 118 -12.18 -4.33 -7.90
C SER A 118 -13.64 -4.21 -7.47
N PRO A 119 -14.12 -3.01 -7.08
CA PRO A 119 -15.51 -2.84 -6.67
C PRO A 119 -16.49 -3.36 -7.72
N GLY A 120 -17.41 -4.23 -7.30
CA GLY A 120 -18.44 -4.80 -8.16
C GLY A 120 -17.98 -5.88 -9.15
N ASN A 121 -16.69 -6.23 -9.22
CA ASN A 121 -16.21 -7.31 -10.08
C ASN A 121 -16.62 -8.67 -9.50
N ARG A 122 -17.63 -9.30 -10.10
CA ARG A 122 -18.17 -10.61 -9.69
C ARG A 122 -17.88 -11.73 -10.68
N THR A 123 -17.18 -11.43 -11.78
CA THR A 123 -16.94 -12.37 -12.88
C THR A 123 -15.56 -12.99 -12.83
N ASP A 124 -14.58 -12.27 -12.31
CA ASP A 124 -13.20 -12.75 -12.27
C ASP A 124 -12.95 -13.68 -11.08
N ASP A 125 -12.06 -14.66 -11.28
CA ASP A 125 -11.70 -15.62 -10.24
C ASP A 125 -11.07 -14.93 -9.03
N LYS A 126 -11.50 -15.30 -7.82
CA LYS A 126 -10.93 -14.75 -6.58
C LYS A 126 -9.54 -15.29 -6.24
N ALA A 127 -9.12 -16.35 -6.90
CA ALA A 127 -7.76 -16.87 -6.86
C ALA A 127 -7.38 -17.46 -8.22
N GLY A 128 -6.15 -17.22 -8.65
CA GLY A 128 -5.61 -17.62 -9.95
C GLY A 128 -4.17 -17.17 -10.09
N PHE A 129 -3.65 -17.18 -11.31
CA PHE A 129 -2.24 -16.89 -11.56
C PHE A 129 -1.79 -15.50 -11.05
N TRP A 130 -2.69 -14.51 -11.09
CA TRP A 130 -2.42 -13.12 -10.74
C TRP A 130 -3.07 -12.68 -9.41
N LYS A 131 -3.76 -13.58 -8.69
CA LYS A 131 -4.41 -13.26 -7.42
C LYS A 131 -4.44 -14.46 -6.50
N CYS A 132 -4.05 -14.26 -5.26
CA CYS A 132 -4.23 -15.17 -4.14
C CYS A 132 -4.21 -14.33 -2.85
N PRO A 133 -4.54 -14.89 -1.66
CA PRO A 133 -4.44 -14.18 -0.38
C PRO A 133 -2.98 -13.93 0.05
N TYR A 134 -2.20 -13.28 -0.82
CA TYR A 134 -0.85 -12.82 -0.53
C TYR A 134 -0.89 -11.41 0.04
N HIS A 135 -1.44 -10.44 -0.71
CA HIS A 135 -1.56 -9.07 -0.22
C HIS A 135 -2.70 -8.88 0.79
N ASN A 136 -3.67 -9.80 0.84
CA ASN A 136 -4.85 -9.72 1.71
C ASN A 136 -4.94 -10.85 2.76
N GLY A 137 -3.83 -11.54 3.02
CA GLY A 137 -3.72 -12.69 3.94
C GLY A 137 -3.55 -12.32 5.39
#